data_AF-A0A7S4MBX3-F1
#
_entry.id   AF-A0A7S4MBX3-F1
#
_cell.length_a   1.000
_cell.length_b   1.000
_cell.length_c   1.000
_cell.angle_alpha   90.00
_cell.angle_beta   90.00
_cell.angle_gamma   90.00
#
_symmetry.space_group_name_H-M   'P 1'
#
loop_
_entity.id
_entity.type
_entity.pdbx_description
1 polymer ?
#
loop_
_entity_poly.entity_id
_entity_poly.type
_entity_poly.pdbx_seq_one_letter_code
_entity_poly.pdbx_strand_id
1 'polypeptide(L)'
;KRAAIIKHFILVAQALRELRNFNTLLEITAGLNFGAIQRLRKTWKLVPSKNVEMFNSLEDLMDCRGNFSHYRKAVQNCDTPTFPYFGIFLRDCTFIDVGNENYVHDDFVNYEKMKLKGDVIRQFLRFQRASYHFSVTPGLQNYLQNLS
;
A
#
# COMPACT_ATOMS: atom_id res chain seq x y z
N LYS A 1 -23.20 8.59 14.36
CA LYS A 1 -22.27 9.48 13.61
C LYS A 1 -20.86 8.87 13.47
N ARG A 2 -20.03 8.71 14.52
CA ARG A 2 -18.65 8.16 14.39
C ARG A 2 -18.55 6.73 13.81
N ALA A 3 -19.39 5.80 14.26
CA ALA A 3 -19.37 4.42 13.76
C ALA A 3 -19.71 4.34 12.25
N ALA A 4 -20.60 5.21 11.76
CA ALA A 4 -20.92 5.30 10.34
C ALA A 4 -19.71 5.81 9.52
N ILE A 5 -18.91 6.73 10.07
CA ILE A 5 -17.67 7.21 9.43
C ILE A 5 -16.63 6.08 9.35
N ILE A 6 -16.41 5.34 10.45
CA ILE A 6 -15.51 4.17 10.44
C ILE A 6 -15.97 3.16 9.38
N LYS A 7 -17.27 2.80 9.38
CA LYS A 7 -17.84 1.92 8.36
C LYS A 7 -17.57 2.44 6.95
N HIS A 8 -17.74 3.74 6.71
CA HIS A 8 -17.50 4.35 5.41
C HIS A 8 -16.03 4.18 4.97
N PHE A 9 -15.06 4.49 5.84
CA PHE A 9 -13.64 4.29 5.52
C PHE A 9 -13.28 2.82 5.27
N ILE A 10 -13.90 1.89 5.99
CA ILE A 10 -13.73 0.45 5.72
C ILE A 10 -14.25 0.08 4.32
N LEU A 11 -15.38 0.65 3.90
CA LEU A 11 -15.91 0.44 2.54
C LEU A 11 -15.02 1.07 1.46
N VAL A 12 -14.47 2.25 1.73
CA VAL A 12 -13.48 2.89 0.84
C VAL A 12 -12.23 2.02 0.73
N ALA A 13 -11.72 1.48 1.85
CA ALA A 13 -10.57 0.57 1.84
C ALA A 13 -10.86 -0.69 0.99
N GLN A 14 -12.04 -1.28 1.12
CA GLN A 14 -12.44 -2.41 0.29
C GLN A 14 -12.48 -2.03 -1.21
N ALA A 15 -13.03 -0.88 -1.57
CA ALA A 15 -13.03 -0.40 -2.95
C ALA A 15 -11.60 -0.16 -3.47
N LEU A 16 -10.69 0.35 -2.64
CA LEU A 16 -9.27 0.53 -3.00
C LEU A 16 -8.57 -0.81 -3.26
N ARG A 17 -8.90 -1.86 -2.50
CA ARG A 17 -8.42 -3.22 -2.77
C ARG A 17 -8.88 -3.72 -4.15
N GLU A 18 -10.16 -3.54 -4.47
CA GLU A 18 -10.72 -3.94 -5.77
C GLU A 18 -10.08 -3.16 -6.94
N LEU A 19 -9.80 -1.87 -6.71
CA LEU A 19 -9.06 -1.01 -7.64
C LEU A 19 -7.55 -1.29 -7.67
N ARG A 20 -7.04 -2.22 -6.84
CA ARG A 20 -5.59 -2.49 -6.72
C ARG A 20 -4.78 -1.23 -6.36
N ASN A 21 -5.38 -0.30 -5.62
CA ASN A 21 -4.69 0.83 -5.02
C ASN A 21 -4.26 0.44 -3.60
N PHE A 22 -3.11 -0.24 -3.53
CA PHE A 22 -2.57 -0.76 -2.28
C PHE A 22 -1.91 0.33 -1.43
N ASN A 23 -1.38 1.39 -2.05
CA ASN A 23 -0.78 2.49 -1.31
C ASN A 23 -1.82 3.18 -0.42
N THR A 24 -2.94 3.63 -1.01
CA THR A 24 -4.00 4.31 -0.25
C THR A 24 -4.76 3.34 0.65
N LEU A 25 -4.87 2.06 0.26
CA LEU A 25 -5.41 1.03 1.16
C LEU A 25 -4.61 0.97 2.47
N LEU A 26 -3.28 0.93 2.40
CA LEU A 26 -2.42 0.94 3.58
C LEU A 26 -2.59 2.22 4.41
N GLU A 27 -2.72 3.38 3.75
CA GLU A 27 -2.93 4.66 4.43
C GLU A 27 -4.23 4.66 5.25
N ILE A 28 -5.33 4.15 4.68
CA ILE A 28 -6.61 4.06 5.39
C ILE A 28 -6.56 3.02 6.51
N THR A 29 -5.98 1.84 6.28
CA THR A 29 -5.90 0.80 7.33
C THR A 29 -5.02 1.26 8.47
N ALA A 30 -3.86 1.87 8.19
CA ALA A 30 -2.99 2.47 9.20
C ALA A 30 -3.70 3.60 9.98
N GLY A 31 -4.46 4.46 9.29
CA GLY A 31 -5.24 5.52 9.92
C GLY A 31 -6.30 4.97 10.88
N LEU A 32 -7.06 3.95 10.47
CA LEU A 32 -8.05 3.30 11.33
C LEU A 32 -7.40 2.53 12.50
N ASN A 33 -6.18 2.02 12.29
CA ASN A 33 -5.36 1.38 13.33
C ASN A 33 -4.63 2.33 14.25
N PHE A 34 -4.64 3.62 13.95
CA PHE A 34 -4.03 4.60 14.82
C PHE A 34 -4.63 4.50 16.23
N GLY A 35 -3.77 4.52 17.24
CA GLY A 35 -4.17 4.24 18.62
C GLY A 35 -5.31 5.13 19.13
N ALA A 36 -5.42 6.36 18.62
CA ALA A 36 -6.51 7.26 18.95
C ALA A 36 -7.89 6.83 18.44
N ILE A 37 -7.94 6.12 17.31
CA ILE A 37 -9.19 5.58 16.73
C ILE A 37 -9.47 4.19 17.32
N GLN A 38 -8.45 3.33 17.42
CA GLN A 38 -8.62 1.97 17.94
C GLN A 38 -9.14 1.95 19.39
N ARG A 39 -8.69 2.85 20.25
CA ARG A 39 -9.17 2.93 21.65
C ARG A 39 -10.65 3.26 21.81
N LEU A 40 -11.35 3.70 20.76
CA LEU A 40 -12.78 4.06 20.81
C LEU A 40 -13.70 2.82 20.86
N ARG A 41 -13.52 1.94 21.85
CA ARG A 41 -14.19 0.63 21.94
C ARG A 41 -15.72 0.71 21.83
N LYS A 42 -16.35 1.70 22.46
CA LYS A 42 -17.81 1.94 22.35
C LYS A 42 -18.26 2.24 20.92
N THR A 43 -17.42 2.91 20.13
CA THR A 43 -17.73 3.24 18.73
C THR A 43 -17.56 2.00 17.84
N TRP A 44 -16.49 1.23 18.03
CA TRP A 44 -16.23 -0.01 17.28
C TRP A 44 -17.32 -1.06 17.50
N LYS A 45 -17.88 -1.18 18.72
CA LYS A 45 -19.03 -2.06 19.00
C LYS A 45 -20.28 -1.73 18.20
N LEU A 46 -20.42 -0.50 17.69
CA LEU A 46 -21.56 -0.06 16.87
C LEU A 46 -21.31 -0.24 15.37
N VAL A 47 -20.11 -0.65 14.96
CA VAL A 47 -19.81 -0.99 13.56
C VAL A 47 -20.33 -2.41 13.31
N PRO A 48 -21.04 -2.67 12.20
CA PRO A 48 -21.52 -4.02 11.89
C PRO A 48 -20.37 -5.03 11.83
N SER A 49 -20.58 -6.22 12.39
CA SER A 49 -19.55 -7.29 12.48
C SER A 49 -18.94 -7.63 11.11
N LYS A 50 -19.79 -7.75 10.08
CA LYS A 50 -19.35 -7.98 8.68
C LYS A 50 -18.33 -6.95 8.20
N ASN A 51 -18.48 -5.68 8.58
CA ASN A 51 -17.52 -4.63 8.21
C ASN A 51 -16.23 -4.75 9.02
N VAL A 52 -16.29 -5.15 10.29
CA VAL A 52 -15.10 -5.39 11.10
C VAL A 52 -14.30 -6.58 10.55
N GLU A 53 -14.96 -7.67 10.18
CA GLU A 53 -14.31 -8.83 9.54
C GLU A 53 -13.64 -8.45 8.21
N MET A 54 -14.32 -7.65 7.39
CA MET A 54 -13.76 -7.11 6.16
C MET A 54 -12.53 -6.26 6.43
N PHE A 55 -12.56 -5.40 7.46
CA PHE A 55 -11.41 -4.60 7.86
C PHE A 55 -10.22 -5.50 8.28
N ASN A 56 -10.46 -6.51 9.11
CA ASN A 56 -9.41 -7.45 9.53
C ASN A 56 -8.77 -8.18 8.33
N SER A 57 -9.55 -8.55 7.31
CA SER A 57 -9.02 -9.16 6.08
C SER A 57 -8.14 -8.18 5.28
N LEU A 58 -8.49 -6.89 5.26
CA LEU A 58 -7.69 -5.85 4.62
C LEU A 58 -6.39 -5.58 5.39
N GLU A 59 -6.43 -5.63 6.72
CA GLU A 59 -5.23 -5.55 7.56
C GLU A 59 -4.29 -6.73 7.31
N ASP A 60 -4.81 -7.96 7.27
CA ASP A 60 -3.99 -9.16 7.03
C ASP A 60 -3.32 -9.13 5.65
N LEU A 61 -4.00 -8.59 4.62
CA LEU A 61 -3.41 -8.40 3.30
C LEU A 61 -2.22 -7.43 3.33
N MET A 62 -2.36 -6.31 4.06
CA MET A 62 -1.36 -5.23 4.13
C MET A 62 -0.42 -5.34 5.33
N ASP A 63 -0.41 -6.49 5.99
CA ASP A 63 0.40 -6.76 7.17
C ASP A 63 1.89 -6.64 6.87
N CYS A 64 2.62 -5.92 7.71
CA CYS A 64 4.06 -5.72 7.55
C CYS A 64 4.90 -6.92 7.99
N ARG A 65 4.33 -7.87 8.76
CA ARG A 65 5.01 -9.09 9.20
C ARG A 65 5.51 -9.91 8.01
N GLY A 66 6.70 -10.48 8.15
CA GLY A 66 7.34 -11.22 7.07
C GLY A 66 7.64 -10.36 5.83
N ASN A 67 7.97 -9.08 6.03
CA ASN A 67 8.29 -8.13 4.95
C ASN A 67 7.14 -8.00 3.92
N PHE A 68 5.91 -7.80 4.41
CA PHE A 68 4.72 -7.68 3.57
C PHE A 68 4.46 -8.90 2.69
N SER A 69 4.64 -10.11 3.23
CA SER A 69 4.56 -11.35 2.44
C SER A 69 3.22 -11.56 1.72
N HIS A 70 2.09 -11.27 2.38
CA HIS A 70 0.75 -11.39 1.79
C HIS A 70 0.55 -10.39 0.64
N TYR A 71 0.85 -9.12 0.89
CA TYR A 71 0.84 -8.07 -0.12
C TYR A 71 1.76 -8.38 -1.31
N ARG A 72 3.00 -8.83 -1.06
CA ARG A 72 3.95 -9.19 -2.13
C ARG A 72 3.40 -10.30 -3.03
N LYS A 73 2.78 -11.34 -2.44
CA LYS A 73 2.11 -12.40 -3.21
C LYS A 73 0.96 -11.84 -4.05
N ALA A 74 0.15 -10.94 -3.49
CA ALA A 74 -0.95 -10.32 -4.20
C ALA A 74 -0.50 -9.45 -5.38
N VAL A 75 0.65 -8.77 -5.26
CA VAL A 75 1.17 -7.84 -6.28
C VAL A 75 2.05 -8.52 -7.34
N GLN A 76 2.61 -9.69 -7.05
CA GLN A 76 3.55 -10.40 -7.93
C GLN A 76 3.00 -10.56 -9.36
N ASN A 77 1.77 -11.06 -9.46
CA ASN A 77 1.06 -11.34 -10.73
C ASN A 77 -0.16 -10.42 -10.93
N CYS A 78 -0.15 -9.24 -10.33
CA CYS A 78 -1.27 -8.32 -10.41
C CYS A 78 -1.27 -7.61 -11.77
N ASP A 79 -2.42 -7.60 -12.44
CA ASP A 79 -2.61 -6.82 -13.66
C ASP A 79 -2.44 -5.32 -13.40
N THR A 80 -2.35 -4.52 -14.46
CA THR A 80 -2.40 -3.06 -14.41
C THR A 80 -3.80 -2.55 -14.79
N PRO A 81 -4.24 -1.34 -14.37
CA PRO A 81 -3.57 -0.41 -13.48
C PRO A 81 -3.55 -0.90 -12.03
N THR A 82 -2.44 -0.65 -11.34
CA THR A 82 -2.23 -0.96 -9.92
C THR A 82 -1.41 0.17 -9.33
N PHE A 83 -1.81 0.71 -8.18
CA PHE A 83 -1.01 1.68 -7.43
C PHE A 83 -0.36 0.97 -6.23
N PRO A 84 0.88 0.46 -6.39
CA PRO A 84 1.53 -0.35 -5.38
C PRO A 84 1.99 0.51 -4.21
N TYR A 85 2.15 -0.09 -3.02
CA TYR A 85 2.79 0.56 -1.89
C TYR A 85 4.27 0.81 -2.19
N PHE A 86 4.66 2.08 -2.36
CA PHE A 86 5.99 2.46 -2.81
C PHE A 86 7.11 2.08 -1.84
N GLY A 87 6.80 2.09 -0.53
CA GLY A 87 7.79 1.79 0.52
C GLY A 87 8.42 0.40 0.40
N ILE A 88 7.77 -0.55 -0.29
CA ILE A 88 8.33 -1.89 -0.50
C ILE A 88 9.55 -1.86 -1.43
N PHE A 89 9.49 -1.07 -2.51
CA PHE A 89 10.58 -0.97 -3.48
C PHE A 89 11.77 -0.23 -2.89
N LEU A 90 11.50 0.84 -2.11
CA LEU A 90 12.55 1.55 -1.37
C LEU A 90 13.26 0.62 -0.39
N ARG A 91 12.49 -0.18 0.37
CA ARG A 91 13.04 -1.17 1.30
C ARG A 91 13.90 -2.21 0.58
N ASP A 92 13.47 -2.70 -0.56
CA ASP A 92 14.23 -3.67 -1.36
C ASP A 92 15.53 -3.06 -1.87
N CYS A 93 15.50 -1.84 -2.40
CA CYS A 93 16.70 -1.10 -2.78
C CYS A 93 17.66 -0.92 -1.59
N THR A 94 17.16 -0.54 -0.41
CA THR A 94 17.97 -0.41 0.80
C THR A 94 18.61 -1.74 1.20
N PHE A 95 17.87 -2.84 1.17
CA PHE A 95 18.42 -4.17 1.48
C PHE A 95 19.52 -4.59 0.49
N ILE A 96 19.30 -4.34 -0.80
CA ILE A 96 20.33 -4.59 -1.83
C ILE A 96 21.56 -3.71 -1.57
N ASP A 97 21.36 -2.44 -1.23
CA ASP A 97 22.45 -1.50 -1.01
C ASP A 97 23.30 -1.82 0.22
N VAL A 98 22.68 -2.28 1.31
CA VAL A 98 23.37 -2.68 2.55
C VAL A 98 24.00 -4.07 2.44
N GLY A 99 23.33 -5.00 1.74
CA GLY A 99 23.76 -6.41 1.67
C GLY A 99 24.82 -6.72 0.62
N ASN A 100 25.15 -5.78 -0.28
CA ASN A 100 26.07 -6.01 -1.38
C ASN A 100 27.04 -4.83 -1.52
N GLU A 101 28.32 -5.11 -1.68
CA GLU A 101 29.34 -4.08 -1.94
C GLU A 101 29.17 -3.46 -3.34
N ASN A 102 29.56 -2.19 -3.48
CA ASN A 102 29.48 -1.50 -4.78
C ASN A 102 30.51 -2.00 -5.78
N TYR A 103 31.64 -2.52 -5.29
CA TYR A 103 32.75 -3.00 -6.09
C TYR A 103 33.11 -4.43 -5.68
N VAL A 104 33.71 -5.17 -6.61
CA VAL A 104 34.29 -6.49 -6.42
C VAL A 104 35.77 -6.37 -6.75
N HIS A 105 36.64 -6.89 -5.89
CA HIS A 105 38.09 -6.77 -6.04
C HIS A 105 38.58 -5.31 -6.20
N ASP A 106 37.93 -4.38 -5.50
CA ASP A 106 38.22 -2.94 -5.42
C ASP A 106 38.25 -2.11 -6.72
N ASP A 107 38.19 -2.74 -7.90
CA ASP A 107 38.25 -2.06 -9.19
C ASP A 107 37.06 -2.34 -10.13
N PHE A 108 36.27 -3.38 -9.86
CA PHE A 108 35.16 -3.77 -10.74
C PHE A 108 33.81 -3.45 -10.12
N VAL A 109 32.94 -2.73 -10.83
CA VAL A 109 31.56 -2.51 -10.39
C VAL A 109 30.87 -3.84 -10.16
N ASN A 110 30.18 -3.99 -9.03
CA ASN A 110 29.36 -5.15 -8.73
C ASN A 110 28.11 -5.17 -9.64
N TYR A 111 28.24 -5.84 -10.79
CA TYR A 111 27.16 -5.96 -11.77
C TYR A 111 25.91 -6.66 -11.20
N GLU A 112 26.09 -7.67 -10.35
CA GLU A 112 24.96 -8.38 -9.73
C GLU A 112 24.14 -7.44 -8.82
N LYS A 113 24.80 -6.59 -8.03
CA LYS A 113 24.11 -5.53 -7.27
C LYS A 113 23.33 -4.59 -8.19
N MET A 114 23.96 -4.12 -9.27
CA MET A 114 23.30 -3.21 -10.23
C MET A 114 22.10 -3.87 -10.90
N LYS A 115 22.21 -5.15 -11.25
CA LYS A 115 21.13 -5.94 -11.83
C LYS A 115 19.96 -6.08 -10.87
N LEU A 116 20.21 -6.43 -9.60
CA LEU A 116 19.18 -6.51 -8.56
C LEU A 116 18.41 -5.19 -8.40
N LYS A 117 19.13 -4.05 -8.33
CA LYS A 117 18.48 -2.72 -8.28
C LYS A 117 17.67 -2.45 -9.53
N GLY A 118 18.22 -2.78 -10.70
CA GLY A 118 17.54 -2.65 -11.99
C GLY A 118 16.23 -3.43 -12.04
N ASP A 119 16.19 -4.64 -11.48
CA ASP A 119 14.99 -5.46 -11.44
C ASP A 119 13.90 -4.86 -10.54
N VAL A 120 14.26 -4.33 -9.37
CA VAL A 120 13.31 -3.61 -8.50
C VAL A 120 12.73 -2.38 -9.22
N ILE A 121 13.58 -1.58 -9.89
CA ILE A 121 13.13 -0.40 -10.63
C ILE A 121 12.22 -0.80 -11.80
N ARG A 122 12.61 -1.79 -12.61
CA ARG A 122 11.78 -2.27 -13.73
C ARG A 122 10.42 -2.77 -13.26
N GLN A 123 10.39 -3.49 -12.13
CA GLN A 123 9.14 -3.92 -11.53
C GLN A 123 8.26 -2.73 -11.12
N PHE A 124 8.83 -1.70 -10.52
CA PHE A 124 8.07 -0.48 -10.18
C PHE A 124 7.55 0.23 -11.45
N LEU A 125 8.41 0.44 -12.45
CA LEU A 125 8.06 1.11 -13.71
C LEU A 125 6.95 0.39 -14.47
N ARG A 126 6.80 -0.94 -14.32
CA ARG A 126 5.70 -1.69 -14.94
C ARG A 126 4.33 -1.16 -14.54
N PHE A 127 4.19 -0.71 -13.28
CA PHE A 127 2.93 -0.20 -12.74
C PHE A 127 2.59 1.20 -13.25
N GLN A 128 3.55 1.93 -13.79
CA GLN A 128 3.34 3.25 -14.39
C GLN A 128 2.86 3.19 -15.85
N ARG A 129 2.82 1.99 -16.46
CA ARG A 129 2.49 1.83 -17.89
C ARG A 129 1.00 1.93 -18.20
N ALA A 130 0.12 1.75 -17.21
CA ALA A 130 -1.32 1.89 -17.37
C ALA A 130 -1.88 2.88 -16.36
N SER A 131 -2.90 3.62 -16.78
CA SER A 131 -3.58 4.62 -15.95
C SER A 131 -4.97 4.14 -15.57
N TYR A 132 -5.49 4.67 -14.47
CA TYR A 132 -6.89 4.51 -14.13
C TYR A 132 -7.76 5.39 -15.05
N HIS A 133 -8.83 4.83 -15.60
CA HIS A 133 -9.78 5.55 -16.46
C HIS A 133 -10.93 6.18 -15.66
N PHE A 134 -10.59 7.04 -14.70
CA PHE A 134 -11.59 7.78 -13.93
C PHE A 134 -11.87 9.14 -14.57
N SER A 135 -13.15 9.54 -14.56
CA SER A 135 -13.51 10.91 -14.90
C SER A 135 -13.12 11.84 -13.75
N VAL A 136 -12.44 12.94 -14.07
CA VAL A 136 -12.06 13.94 -13.08
C VAL A 136 -13.32 14.72 -12.66
N THR A 137 -13.52 14.82 -11.36
CA THR A 137 -14.56 15.67 -10.76
C THR A 137 -13.87 16.82 -10.02
N PRO A 138 -13.68 18.00 -10.64
CA PRO A 138 -12.82 19.06 -10.10
C PRO A 138 -13.21 19.53 -8.70
N GLY A 139 -14.51 19.64 -8.42
CA GLY A 139 -15.00 20.03 -7.09
C GLY A 139 -14.58 19.05 -5.99
N LEU A 140 -14.66 17.75 -6.27
CA LEU A 140 -14.24 16.71 -5.33
C LEU A 140 -12.72 16.70 -5.14
N GLN A 141 -11.97 16.83 -6.23
CA GLN A 141 -10.50 16.87 -6.17
C GLN A 141 -10.00 18.07 -5.36
N ASN A 142 -10.56 19.25 -5.61
CA ASN A 142 -10.24 20.47 -4.87
C ASN A 142 -10.58 20.32 -3.38
N TYR A 143 -11.76 19.77 -3.07
CA TYR A 143 -12.15 19.49 -1.69
C TYR A 143 -11.15 18.56 -0.98
N LEU A 144 -10.74 17.45 -1.60
CA LEU A 144 -9.80 16.50 -1.01
C LEU A 144 -8.39 17.09 -0.84
N GLN A 145 -7.95 17.95 -1.76
CA GLN A 145 -6.64 18.62 -1.68
C GLN A 145 -6.57 19.69 -0.57
N ASN A 146 -7.72 20.21 -0.13
CA ASN A 146 -7.83 21.25 0.87
C ASN A 146 -8.51 20.77 2.15
N LEU A 147 -8.40 19.47 2.47
CA LEU A 147 -8.79 18.92 3.76
C LEU A 147 -7.85 19.47 4.85
N SER A 148 -8.29 20.55 5.51
CA SER A 148 -7.68 21.12 6.71
C SER A 148 -8.12 20.38 7.98
#